data_AF-A0A0C9TRV2-F1
#
_entry.id   AF-A0A0C9TRV2-F1
#
_cell.length_a   1.000
_cell.length_b   1.000
_cell.length_c   1.000
_cell.angle_alpha   90.00
_cell.angle_beta   90.00
_cell.angle_gamma   90.00
#
_symmetry.space_group_name_H-M   'P 1'
#
loop_
_entity.id
_entity.type
_entity.pdbx_description
1 polymer ?
#
loop_
_entity_poly.entity_id
_entity_poly.type
_entity_poly.pdbx_seq_one_letter_code
_entity_poly.pdbx_strand_id
1 'polypeptide(L)'
;MTNSSHWEICLLRKPNQQWNRHCSYCGIVLLTGERHGGFCCGPSGKYATSVPRLPDIPEEFEWLSQQPNISALSCKLNLLFSFAAMETTEDFPVHVGPQGFLAIQGCVYHR
;
A
#
# COMPACT_ATOMS: atom_id res chain seq x y z
N MET A 1 31.52 1.04 -32.52
CA MET A 1 31.31 2.35 -31.86
C MET A 1 30.14 2.20 -30.90
N THR A 2 30.42 2.00 -29.63
CA THR A 2 29.42 1.72 -28.59
C THR A 2 28.87 3.03 -28.04
N ASN A 3 27.58 3.31 -28.30
CA ASN A 3 26.86 4.43 -27.71
C ASN A 3 26.67 4.17 -26.20
N SER A 4 27.51 4.78 -25.37
CA SER A 4 27.29 4.83 -23.93
C SER A 4 26.11 5.78 -23.66
N SER A 5 24.95 5.21 -23.33
CA SER A 5 23.83 5.96 -22.78
C SER A 5 24.21 6.51 -21.40
N HIS A 6 24.42 7.82 -21.33
CA HIS A 6 24.71 8.58 -20.12
C HIS A 6 23.43 8.70 -19.30
N TRP A 7 23.41 8.15 -18.09
CA TRP A 7 22.30 8.33 -17.15
C TRP A 7 22.63 9.48 -16.21
N GLU A 8 21.76 10.49 -16.16
CA GLU A 8 21.90 11.60 -15.22
C GLU A 8 20.89 11.46 -14.08
N ILE A 9 21.38 11.65 -12.85
CA ILE A 9 20.54 11.71 -11.66
C ILE A 9 19.91 13.11 -11.64
N CYS A 10 18.61 13.18 -11.90
CA CYS A 10 17.85 14.41 -11.80
C CYS A 10 17.15 14.51 -10.43
N LEU A 11 17.05 15.72 -9.87
CA LEU A 11 16.29 15.95 -8.64
C LEU A 11 14.81 15.66 -8.88
N LEU A 12 14.28 14.67 -8.17
CA LEU A 12 12.84 14.43 -8.13
C LEU A 12 12.17 15.68 -7.54
N ARG A 13 11.43 16.41 -8.38
CA ARG A 13 10.56 17.49 -7.90
C ARG A 13 9.56 16.88 -6.92
N LYS A 14 9.53 17.36 -5.68
CA LYS A 14 8.50 16.97 -4.72
C LYS A 14 7.13 17.33 -5.32
N PRO A 15 6.27 16.35 -5.63
CA PRO A 15 4.95 16.65 -6.16
C PRO A 15 4.14 17.38 -5.08
N ASN A 16 3.47 18.47 -5.45
CA ASN A 16 2.53 19.15 -4.57
C ASN A 16 1.24 18.32 -4.50
N GLN A 17 1.19 17.41 -3.53
CA GLN A 17 0.05 16.52 -3.31
C GLN A 17 -1.06 17.28 -2.59
N GLN A 18 -2.19 17.44 -3.27
CA GLN A 18 -3.37 18.12 -2.78
C GLN A 18 -4.61 17.27 -3.05
N TRP A 19 -5.55 17.34 -2.12
CA TRP A 19 -6.87 16.71 -2.19
C TRP A 19 -7.91 17.79 -2.48
N ASN A 20 -7.96 18.26 -3.71
CA ASN A 20 -8.74 19.46 -4.08
C ASN A 20 -9.68 19.28 -5.28
N ARG A 21 -9.75 18.06 -5.83
CA ARG A 21 -10.64 17.71 -6.95
C ARG A 21 -11.57 16.61 -6.51
N HIS A 22 -12.74 16.51 -7.13
CA HIS A 22 -13.73 15.48 -6.81
C HIS A 22 -14.03 14.63 -8.04
N CYS A 23 -14.34 13.35 -7.83
CA CYS A 23 -14.84 12.48 -8.88
C CYS A 23 -16.22 12.96 -9.34
N SER A 24 -16.46 13.07 -10.65
CA SER A 24 -17.75 13.53 -11.20
C SER A 24 -18.89 12.52 -11.04
N TYR A 25 -18.58 11.26 -10.72
CA TYR A 25 -19.57 10.20 -10.54
C TYR A 25 -19.94 9.99 -9.08
N CYS A 26 -18.96 9.67 -8.22
CA CYS A 26 -19.21 9.36 -6.80
C CYS A 26 -18.91 10.50 -5.83
N GLY A 27 -18.32 11.61 -6.30
CA GLY A 27 -18.00 12.76 -5.46
C GLY A 27 -16.81 12.59 -4.52
N ILE A 28 -16.07 11.47 -4.55
CA ILE A 28 -14.89 11.29 -3.67
C ILE A 28 -13.78 12.29 -4.01
N VAL A 29 -13.04 12.75 -3.00
CA VAL A 29 -11.89 13.63 -3.19
C VAL A 29 -10.73 12.86 -3.81
N LEU A 30 -10.07 13.47 -4.80
CA LEU A 30 -9.00 12.88 -5.59
C LEU A 30 -7.66 13.53 -5.27
N LEU A 31 -6.61 12.72 -5.27
CA LEU A 31 -5.23 13.17 -5.08
C LEU A 31 -4.68 13.83 -6.36
N THR A 32 -3.68 14.71 -6.21
CA THR A 32 -2.91 15.24 -7.35
C THR A 32 -2.40 14.10 -8.23
N GLY A 33 -2.71 14.16 -9.53
CA GLY A 33 -2.29 13.15 -10.52
C GLY A 33 -3.37 12.13 -10.86
N GLU A 34 -4.36 11.91 -10.00
CA GLU A 34 -5.51 11.07 -10.35
C GLU A 34 -6.37 11.78 -11.40
N ARG A 35 -6.53 11.18 -12.57
CA ARG A 35 -7.32 11.75 -13.66
C ARG A 35 -8.71 11.14 -13.66
N HIS A 36 -9.74 11.99 -13.78
CA HIS A 36 -11.14 11.62 -14.02
C HIS A 36 -11.66 10.48 -13.13
N GLY A 37 -11.45 10.54 -11.82
CA GLY A 37 -11.93 9.49 -10.92
C GLY A 37 -11.06 8.24 -10.83
N GLY A 38 -9.92 8.17 -11.55
CA GLY A 38 -8.83 7.21 -11.32
C GLY A 38 -9.27 5.76 -11.08
N PHE A 39 -8.66 5.14 -10.07
CA PHE A 39 -8.97 3.79 -9.56
C PHE A 39 -10.41 3.64 -9.06
N CYS A 40 -11.06 4.74 -8.67
CA CYS A 40 -12.39 4.72 -8.06
C CYS A 40 -13.50 4.42 -9.09
N CYS A 41 -13.60 5.21 -10.16
CA CYS A 41 -14.73 5.10 -11.11
C CYS A 41 -14.35 5.30 -12.58
N GLY A 42 -13.14 5.79 -12.87
CA GLY A 42 -12.77 6.25 -14.21
C GLY A 42 -13.66 7.39 -14.74
N PRO A 43 -13.42 7.82 -16.00
CA PRO A 43 -14.13 8.95 -16.59
C PRO A 43 -15.63 8.74 -16.59
N SER A 44 -16.37 9.66 -15.95
CA SER A 44 -17.83 9.64 -15.85
C SER A 44 -18.43 8.31 -15.37
N GLY A 45 -17.74 7.57 -14.50
CA GLY A 45 -18.26 6.31 -13.96
C GLY A 45 -18.03 5.09 -14.84
N LYS A 46 -17.16 5.17 -15.86
CA LYS A 46 -16.86 4.05 -16.79
C LYS A 46 -16.58 2.70 -16.09
N TYR A 47 -15.97 2.73 -14.91
CA TYR A 47 -15.59 1.54 -14.12
C TYR A 47 -16.47 1.33 -12.88
N ALA A 48 -17.52 2.13 -12.69
CA ALA A 48 -18.36 2.05 -11.50
C ALA A 48 -19.05 0.68 -11.34
N THR A 49 -19.29 -0.03 -12.45
CA THR A 49 -19.91 -1.37 -12.45
C THR A 49 -18.94 -2.47 -12.85
N SER A 50 -17.66 -2.16 -13.11
CA SER A 50 -16.69 -3.19 -13.52
C SER A 50 -16.18 -4.03 -12.36
N VAL A 51 -16.38 -3.56 -11.13
CA VAL A 51 -15.96 -4.26 -9.91
C VAL A 51 -17.18 -4.35 -9.00
N PRO A 52 -17.48 -5.53 -8.40
CA PRO A 52 -18.51 -5.61 -7.37
C PRO A 52 -18.17 -4.66 -6.21
N ARG A 53 -19.20 -4.16 -5.54
CA ARG A 53 -19.03 -3.34 -4.34
C ARG A 53 -18.21 -4.13 -3.32
N LEU A 54 -17.24 -3.46 -2.69
CA LEU A 54 -16.53 -4.06 -1.56
C LEU A 54 -17.52 -4.43 -0.45
N PRO A 55 -17.32 -5.55 0.26
CA PRO A 55 -18.09 -5.86 1.45
C PRO A 55 -17.95 -4.72 2.46
N ASP A 56 -18.97 -4.54 3.29
CA ASP A 56 -18.92 -3.55 4.37
C ASP A 56 -17.79 -3.90 5.36
N ILE A 57 -17.28 -2.87 6.04
CA ILE A 57 -16.24 -3.05 7.06
C ILE A 57 -16.80 -3.95 8.18
N PRO A 58 -16.08 -5.01 8.59
CA PRO A 58 -16.48 -5.80 9.77
C PRO A 58 -16.52 -4.91 11.01
N GLU A 59 -17.46 -5.17 11.93
CA GLU A 59 -17.69 -4.36 13.12
C GLU A 59 -16.42 -4.21 13.98
N GLU A 60 -15.56 -5.22 13.99
CA GLU A 60 -14.29 -5.22 14.72
C GLU A 60 -13.31 -4.15 14.22
N PHE A 61 -13.46 -3.70 12.97
CA PHE A 61 -12.64 -2.67 12.36
C PHE A 61 -13.29 -1.29 12.34
N GLU A 62 -14.53 -1.13 12.81
CA GLU A 62 -15.17 0.19 12.86
C GLU A 62 -14.35 1.20 13.66
N TRP A 63 -13.82 0.77 14.82
CA TRP A 63 -12.97 1.63 15.64
C TRP A 63 -11.75 2.15 14.87
N LEU A 64 -11.11 1.27 14.08
CA LEU A 64 -9.93 1.61 13.28
C LEU A 64 -10.28 2.67 12.22
N SER A 65 -11.48 2.58 11.62
CA SER A 65 -11.96 3.51 10.59
C SER A 65 -12.10 4.95 11.09
N GLN A 66 -12.31 5.13 12.40
CA GLN A 66 -12.53 6.43 13.03
C GLN A 66 -11.23 7.07 13.53
N GLN A 67 -10.09 6.37 13.46
CA GLN A 67 -8.84 6.88 14.00
C GLN A 67 -8.20 7.94 13.08
N PRO A 68 -7.78 9.10 13.61
CA PRO A 68 -7.12 10.15 12.81
C PRO A 68 -5.79 9.68 12.21
N ASN A 69 -5.17 8.66 12.79
CA ASN A 69 -3.94 8.02 12.35
C ASN A 69 -4.18 6.63 11.71
N ILE A 70 -5.37 6.40 11.14
CA ILE A 70 -5.77 5.13 10.50
C ILE A 70 -4.69 4.54 9.58
N SER A 71 -4.03 5.36 8.76
CA SER A 71 -2.98 4.90 7.84
C SER A 71 -1.78 4.27 8.56
N ALA A 72 -1.34 4.87 9.67
CA ALA A 72 -0.23 4.33 10.44
C ALA A 72 -0.64 3.04 11.18
N LEU A 73 -1.86 3.00 11.71
CA LEU A 73 -2.39 1.83 12.41
C LEU A 73 -2.65 0.66 11.46
N SER A 74 -3.23 0.91 10.28
CA SER A 74 -3.48 -0.12 9.28
C SER A 74 -2.18 -0.69 8.72
N CYS A 75 -1.16 0.15 8.51
CA CYS A 75 0.17 -0.31 8.10
C CYS A 75 0.78 -1.25 9.16
N LYS A 76 0.70 -0.90 10.46
CA LYS A 76 1.15 -1.79 11.55
C LYS A 76 0.40 -3.11 11.57
N LEU A 77 -0.93 -3.08 11.43
CA LEU A 77 -1.74 -4.30 11.38
C LEU A 77 -1.38 -5.17 10.18
N ASN A 78 -1.24 -4.58 8.99
CA ASN A 78 -0.82 -5.31 7.79
C ASN A 78 0.55 -5.97 7.97
N LEU A 79 1.50 -5.28 8.63
CA LEU A 79 2.81 -5.85 8.94
C LEU A 79 2.71 -7.02 9.92
N LEU A 80 1.88 -6.91 10.96
CA LEU A 80 1.66 -7.99 11.92
C LEU A 80 1.01 -9.22 11.26
N PHE A 81 -0.03 -9.01 10.43
CA PHE A 81 -0.67 -10.10 9.69
C PHE A 81 0.27 -10.73 8.68
N SER A 82 1.04 -9.92 7.94
CA SER A 82 2.04 -10.43 7.01
C SER A 82 3.07 -11.27 7.76
N PHE A 83 3.53 -10.81 8.92
CA PHE A 83 4.46 -11.54 9.77
C PHE A 83 3.88 -12.85 10.29
N ALA A 84 2.65 -12.83 10.82
CA ALA A 84 2.00 -14.04 11.31
C ALA A 84 1.68 -15.05 10.19
N ALA A 85 1.46 -14.57 8.96
CA ALA A 85 1.24 -15.39 7.77
C ALA A 85 2.53 -15.92 7.15
N MET A 86 3.71 -15.42 7.56
CA MET A 86 4.98 -16.02 7.15
C MET A 86 5.15 -17.35 7.87
N GLU A 87 4.80 -18.45 7.20
CA GLU A 87 5.28 -19.78 7.57
C GLU A 87 6.79 -19.84 7.36
N THR A 88 7.53 -20.25 8.38
CA THR A 88 8.97 -20.51 8.28
C THR A 88 9.18 -21.98 7.93
N THR A 89 9.88 -22.27 6.84
CA THR A 89 10.24 -23.66 6.48
C THR A 89 11.41 -24.20 7.29
N GLU A 90 12.16 -23.32 7.94
CA GLU A 90 13.36 -23.65 8.72
C GLU A 90 13.06 -23.58 10.22
N ASP A 91 13.79 -24.39 10.99
CA ASP A 91 13.73 -24.38 12.45
C ASP A 91 14.10 -23.01 13.01
N PHE A 92 13.42 -22.59 14.09
CA PHE A 92 13.78 -21.38 14.81
C PHE A 92 15.22 -21.50 15.32
N PRO A 93 16.10 -20.51 15.06
CA PRO A 93 17.49 -20.60 15.46
C PRO A 93 17.60 -20.66 16.99
N VAL A 94 18.28 -21.70 17.49
CA VAL A 94 18.65 -21.79 18.91
C VAL A 94 19.85 -20.87 19.14
N HIS A 95 19.59 -19.67 19.65
CA HIS A 95 20.64 -18.71 19.94
C HIS A 95 21.37 -19.05 21.25
N VAL A 96 22.67 -19.31 21.16
CA VAL A 96 23.56 -19.53 22.32
C VAL A 96 24.23 -18.23 22.81
N GLY A 97 23.87 -17.08 22.24
CA GLY A 97 24.46 -15.76 22.51
C GLY A 97 23.44 -14.70 22.98
N PRO A 98 23.89 -13.46 23.30
CA PRO A 98 23.02 -12.43 23.86
C PRO A 98 21.85 -12.09 22.93
N GLN A 99 20.62 -12.19 23.45
CA GLN A 99 19.33 -12.07 22.75
C GLN A 99 18.98 -10.62 22.37
N GLY A 100 19.88 -9.91 21.69
CA GLY A 100 19.65 -8.51 21.31
C GLY A 100 19.04 -8.30 19.93
N PHE A 101 19.38 -9.17 18.96
CA PHE A 101 19.09 -8.91 17.55
C PHE A 101 18.80 -10.20 16.78
N LEU A 102 17.57 -10.33 16.27
CA LEU A 102 17.14 -11.35 15.31
C LEU A 102 16.81 -10.65 14.00
N ALA A 103 17.47 -11.06 12.91
CA ALA A 103 17.14 -10.64 11.55
C ALA A 103 16.70 -11.87 10.77
N ILE A 104 15.47 -11.85 10.24
CA ILE A 104 14.93 -12.90 9.40
C ILE A 104 15.05 -12.44 7.95
N GLN A 105 15.82 -13.18 7.14
CA GLN A 105 15.92 -12.96 5.70
C GLN A 105 15.14 -14.08 5.00
N GLY A 106 14.11 -13.71 4.24
CA GLY A 106 13.29 -14.65 3.47
C GLY A 106 13.45 -14.44 1.97
N CYS A 107 13.34 -15.52 1.20
CA CYS A 107 13.21 -15.49 -0.26
C CYS A 107 11.74 -15.72 -0.64
N VAL A 108 11.14 -14.79 -1.38
CA VAL A 108 9.78 -14.97 -1.89
C VAL A 108 9.87 -15.69 -3.24
N TYR A 109 9.34 -16.91 -3.30
CA TYR A 109 9.20 -17.64 -4.55
C TYR A 109 7.79 -17.43 -5.10
N HIS A 110 7.71 -16.87 -6.31
CA HIS A 110 6.44 -16.77 -7.05
C HIS A 110 6.19 -18.10 -7.77
N ARG A 111 5.00 -18.66 -7.60
CA ARG A 111 4.53 -19.85 -8.33
C ARG A 111 3.75 -19.45 -9.57
#